data_AF-A0AAF0TMI3-F1
#
_entry.id   AF-A0AAF0TMI3-F1
#
_cell.length_a   1.000
_cell.length_b   1.000
_cell.length_c   1.000
_cell.angle_alpha   90.00
_cell.angle_beta   90.00
_cell.angle_gamma   90.00
#
_symmetry.space_group_name_H-M   'P 1'
#
loop_
_entity.id
_entity.type
_entity.pdbx_description
1 polymer ?
#
loop_
_entity_poly.entity_id
_entity_poly.type
_entity_poly.pdbx_seq_one_letter_code
_entity_poly.pdbx_strand_id
1 'polypeptide(L)'
;MNPPTFLGSKVDEDPIFFIDEVFNILDAMGVTPREKVKLASYQLKDVAEAWFEKLRDERPIGADPIDWGVFKTAFLDRFFPLELREQKLVEFMNLRQRNMSVKEYSLKFTQLSKYAPTLSANSLIICPHV
;
A
#
# COMPACT_ATOMS: atom_id res chain seq x y z
N MET A 1 14.58 -14.34 -0.72
CA MET A 1 13.69 -13.23 -0.35
C MET A 1 12.44 -13.82 0.27
N ASN A 2 11.94 -13.24 1.37
CA ASN A 2 10.71 -13.71 2.03
C ASN A 2 9.64 -12.61 1.87
N PRO A 3 8.77 -12.67 0.86
CA PRO A 3 7.74 -11.65 0.68
C PRO A 3 6.78 -11.62 1.87
N PRO A 4 6.21 -10.45 2.22
CA PRO A 4 5.25 -10.34 3.29
C PRO A 4 3.94 -11.06 2.93
N THR A 5 3.28 -11.64 3.92
CA THR A 5 1.93 -12.20 3.80
C THR A 5 0.90 -11.16 4.24
N PHE A 6 -0.27 -11.14 3.59
CA PHE A 6 -1.39 -10.27 3.95
C PHE A 6 -2.66 -11.10 4.15
N LEU A 7 -3.25 -10.99 5.34
CA LEU A 7 -4.43 -11.75 5.74
C LEU A 7 -5.71 -10.98 5.42
N GLY A 8 -5.69 -9.65 5.55
CA GLY A 8 -6.87 -8.80 5.41
C GLY A 8 -7.89 -8.91 6.54
N SER A 9 -7.59 -9.74 7.56
CA SER A 9 -8.41 -9.94 8.76
C SER A 9 -7.85 -9.24 10.00
N LYS A 10 -6.63 -8.68 9.93
CA LYS A 10 -6.00 -7.95 11.04
C LYS A 10 -6.12 -6.44 10.86
N VAL A 11 -6.34 -5.74 11.97
CA VAL A 11 -6.54 -4.29 12.00
C VAL A 11 -5.22 -3.50 11.86
N ASP A 12 -4.10 -4.11 12.22
CA ASP A 12 -2.77 -3.50 12.22
C ASP A 12 -1.95 -3.78 10.94
N GLU A 13 -2.53 -4.47 9.96
CA GLU A 13 -1.90 -4.68 8.66
C GLU A 13 -1.80 -3.38 7.86
N ASP A 14 -0.67 -3.18 7.16
CA ASP A 14 -0.45 -2.04 6.27
C ASP A 14 -0.58 -2.49 4.80
N PRO A 15 -1.72 -2.20 4.14
CA PRO A 15 -1.96 -2.60 2.75
C PRO A 15 -0.97 -1.96 1.76
N ILE A 16 -0.50 -0.74 2.05
CA ILE A 16 0.48 -0.06 1.18
C ILE A 16 1.83 -0.75 1.31
N PHE A 17 2.28 -1.02 2.53
CA PHE A 17 3.53 -1.74 2.75
C PHE A 17 3.54 -3.09 2.03
N PHE A 18 2.47 -3.88 2.16
CA PHE A 18 2.35 -5.14 1.45
C PHE A 18 2.50 -4.98 -0.07
N ILE A 19 1.73 -4.06 -0.66
CA ILE A 19 1.75 -3.83 -2.12
C ILE A 19 3.13 -3.37 -2.61
N ASP A 20 3.75 -2.43 -1.92
CA ASP A 20 5.02 -1.86 -2.35
C ASP A 20 6.17 -2.87 -2.20
N GLU A 21 6.21 -3.63 -1.11
CA GLU A 21 7.25 -4.62 -0.88
C GLU A 21 7.14 -5.79 -1.87
N VAL A 22 5.92 -6.30 -2.10
CA VAL A 22 5.68 -7.33 -3.10
C VAL A 22 6.00 -6.82 -4.50
N PHE A 23 5.64 -5.57 -4.82
CA PHE A 23 6.00 -4.96 -6.10
C PHE A 23 7.51 -4.92 -6.30
N ASN A 24 8.27 -4.40 -5.32
CA ASN A 24 9.72 -4.24 -5.40
C ASN A 24 10.42 -5.58 -5.64
N ILE A 25 10.02 -6.62 -4.90
CA ILE A 25 10.57 -7.98 -5.06
C ILE A 25 10.31 -8.51 -6.47
N LEU A 26 9.08 -8.39 -6.96
CA LEU A 26 8.68 -8.94 -8.25
C LEU A 26 9.21 -8.12 -9.43
N ASP A 27 9.34 -6.80 -9.26
CA ASP A 27 9.95 -5.92 -10.26
C ASP A 27 11.45 -6.21 -10.42
N ALA A 28 12.16 -6.43 -9.31
CA ALA A 28 13.57 -6.85 -9.34
C ALA A 28 13.79 -8.21 -10.02
N MET A 29 12.77 -9.08 -10.04
CA MET A 29 12.80 -10.36 -10.76
C MET A 29 12.50 -10.22 -12.26
N GLY A 30 12.08 -9.05 -12.74
CA GLY A 30 11.75 -8.82 -14.14
C GLY A 30 10.49 -9.53 -14.61
N VAL A 31 9.57 -9.89 -13.70
CA VAL A 31 8.32 -10.57 -14.07
C VAL A 31 7.32 -9.63 -14.74
N THR A 32 6.52 -10.15 -15.66
CA THR A 32 5.50 -9.37 -16.37
C THR A 32 4.38 -8.90 -15.43
N PRO A 33 3.63 -7.83 -15.77
CA PRO A 33 2.53 -7.35 -14.92
C PRO A 33 1.49 -8.42 -14.56
N ARG A 34 1.24 -9.39 -15.45
CA ARG A 34 0.30 -10.50 -15.19
C ARG A 34 0.89 -11.56 -14.27
N GLU A 35 2.18 -11.86 -14.41
CA GLU A 35 2.87 -12.78 -13.50
C GLU A 35 2.99 -12.19 -12.09
N LYS A 36 3.16 -10.87 -11.97
CA LYS A 36 3.15 -10.19 -10.67
C LYS A 36 1.89 -10.50 -9.87
N VAL A 37 0.73 -10.44 -10.51
CA VAL A 37 -0.57 -10.75 -9.88
C VAL A 37 -0.62 -12.20 -9.40
N LYS A 38 -0.22 -13.15 -10.25
CA LYS A 38 -0.19 -14.58 -9.89
C LYS A 38 0.74 -14.85 -8.71
N LEU A 39 1.90 -14.19 -8.65
CA LEU A 39 2.86 -14.38 -7.57
C LEU A 39 2.42 -13.71 -6.27
N ALA A 40 1.84 -12.51 -6.36
CA ALA A 40 1.29 -11.80 -5.21
C ALA A 40 0.10 -12.53 -4.58
N SER A 41 -0.75 -13.20 -5.37
CA SER A 41 -1.90 -13.93 -4.83
C SER A 41 -1.50 -15.08 -3.90
N TYR A 42 -0.31 -15.67 -4.06
CA TYR A 42 0.19 -16.68 -3.11
C TYR A 42 0.48 -16.10 -1.72
N GLN A 43 0.70 -14.80 -1.61
CA GLN A 43 0.94 -14.09 -0.35
C GLN A 43 -0.34 -13.58 0.30
N LEU A 44 -1.48 -13.69 -0.37
CA LEU A 44 -2.78 -13.46 0.24
C LEU A 44 -3.21 -14.71 1.01
N LYS A 45 -3.79 -14.52 2.19
CA LYS A 45 -4.35 -15.59 3.03
C LYS A 45 -5.67 -15.14 3.63
N ASP A 46 -6.45 -16.08 4.13
CA ASP A 46 -7.67 -15.81 4.90
C ASP A 46 -8.65 -14.89 4.12
N VAL A 47 -9.02 -13.74 4.69
CA VAL A 47 -9.98 -12.80 4.07
C VAL A 47 -9.48 -12.25 2.74
N ALA A 48 -8.17 -12.00 2.61
CA ALA A 48 -7.58 -11.46 1.40
C ALA A 48 -7.55 -12.50 0.26
N GLU A 49 -7.30 -13.77 0.60
CA GLU A 49 -7.36 -14.87 -0.37
C GLU A 49 -8.80 -15.06 -0.87
N ALA A 50 -9.78 -15.14 0.04
CA ALA A 50 -11.19 -15.26 -0.33
C ALA A 50 -11.70 -14.09 -1.19
N TRP A 51 -11.27 -12.86 -0.88
CA TRP A 51 -11.58 -11.69 -1.70
C TRP A 51 -11.00 -11.80 -3.12
N PHE A 52 -9.75 -12.23 -3.26
CA PHE A 52 -9.10 -12.28 -4.56
C PHE A 52 -9.68 -13.38 -5.46
N GLU A 53 -10.04 -14.54 -4.90
CA GLU A 53 -10.77 -15.59 -5.62
C GLU A 53 -12.11 -15.05 -6.13
N LYS A 54 -12.87 -14.36 -5.27
CA LYS A 54 -14.14 -13.74 -5.67
C LYS A 54 -13.96 -12.71 -6.79
N LEU A 55 -12.93 -11.85 -6.70
CA LEU A 55 -12.61 -10.87 -7.73
C LEU A 55 -12.32 -11.53 -9.09
N ARG A 56 -11.69 -12.72 -9.09
CA ARG A 56 -11.43 -13.49 -10.30
C ARG A 56 -12.70 -14.11 -10.88
N ASP A 57 -13.57 -14.64 -10.03
CA ASP A 57 -14.78 -15.35 -10.44
C ASP A 57 -15.88 -14.42 -10.96
N GLU A 58 -15.98 -13.20 -10.43
CA GLU A 58 -17.00 -12.22 -10.82
C GLU A 58 -16.63 -11.42 -12.09
N ARG A 59 -15.56 -11.80 -12.78
CA ARG A 59 -15.12 -11.11 -13.99
C ARG A 59 -16.07 -11.41 -15.17
N PRO A 60 -16.43 -10.38 -15.98
CA PRO A 60 -17.20 -10.58 -17.18
C PRO A 60 -16.49 -11.54 -18.16
N ILE A 61 -17.27 -12.35 -18.87
CA ILE A 61 -16.76 -13.22 -19.93
C ILE A 61 -16.07 -12.35 -20.99
N GLY A 62 -14.82 -12.69 -21.34
CA GLY A 62 -14.03 -11.95 -22.31
C GLY A 62 -13.33 -10.71 -21.78
N ALA A 63 -13.39 -10.45 -20.47
CA ALA A 63 -12.64 -9.36 -19.86
C ALA A 63 -11.13 -9.61 -19.92
N ASP A 64 -10.36 -8.52 -20.05
CA ASP A 64 -8.90 -8.59 -20.02
C ASP A 64 -8.38 -9.21 -18.71
N PRO A 65 -7.29 -10.00 -18.76
CA PRO A 65 -6.66 -10.52 -17.55
C PRO A 65 -6.31 -9.41 -16.56
N ILE A 66 -6.45 -9.70 -15.27
CA ILE A 66 -6.03 -8.77 -14.21
C ILE A 66 -4.51 -8.61 -14.30
N ASP A 67 -4.07 -7.40 -14.65
CA ASP A 67 -2.66 -7.01 -14.55
C ASP A 67 -2.39 -6.36 -13.19
N TRP A 68 -1.12 -6.04 -12.95
CA TRP A 68 -0.68 -5.46 -11.69
C TRP A 68 -1.41 -4.15 -11.34
N GLY A 69 -1.72 -3.30 -12.33
CA GLY A 69 -2.38 -2.02 -12.10
C GLY A 69 -3.82 -2.21 -11.62
N VAL A 70 -4.56 -3.11 -12.27
CA VAL A 70 -5.92 -3.48 -11.87
C VAL A 70 -5.92 -4.14 -10.49
N PHE A 71 -4.99 -5.07 -10.23
CA PHE A 71 -4.86 -5.72 -8.93
C PHE A 71 -4.56 -4.73 -7.81
N LYS A 72 -3.56 -3.86 -7.97
CA LYS A 72 -3.17 -2.85 -6.99
C LYS A 72 -4.32 -1.92 -6.65
N THR A 73 -5.06 -1.46 -7.67
CA THR A 73 -6.22 -0.57 -7.48
C THR A 73 -7.32 -1.27 -6.69
N ALA A 74 -7.75 -2.46 -7.15
CA ALA A 74 -8.80 -3.22 -6.48
C ALA A 74 -8.43 -3.60 -5.04
N PHE A 75 -7.16 -3.97 -4.80
CA PHE A 75 -6.65 -4.31 -3.48
C PHE A 75 -6.69 -3.11 -2.53
N LEU A 76 -6.19 -1.95 -2.95
CA LEU A 76 -6.19 -0.75 -2.12
C LEU A 76 -7.60 -0.20 -1.88
N ASP A 77 -8.53 -0.36 -2.82
CA ASP A 77 -9.92 0.04 -2.60
C ASP A 77 -10.62 -0.88 -1.59
N ARG A 78 -10.26 -2.17 -1.57
CA ARG A 78 -10.81 -3.13 -0.61
C ARG A 78 -10.22 -2.98 0.80
N PHE A 79 -8.89 -2.90 0.90
CA PHE A 79 -8.18 -3.05 2.18
C PHE A 79 -7.61 -1.75 2.71
N PHE A 80 -7.59 -0.69 1.92
CA PHE A 80 -7.21 0.65 2.35
C PHE A 80 -8.34 1.64 2.04
N PRO A 81 -9.52 1.50 2.69
CA PRO A 81 -10.67 2.35 2.45
C PRO A 81 -10.38 3.81 2.83
N LEU A 82 -11.26 4.72 2.39
CA LEU A 82 -11.09 6.16 2.53
C LEU A 82 -10.84 6.58 3.98
N GLU A 83 -11.51 5.96 4.94
CA GLU A 83 -11.38 6.29 6.36
C GLU A 83 -9.95 6.02 6.87
N LEU A 84 -9.31 4.92 6.46
CA LEU A 84 -7.92 4.64 6.81
C LEU A 84 -6.96 5.61 6.10
N ARG A 85 -7.26 5.96 4.84
CA ARG A 85 -6.49 6.97 4.09
C ARG A 85 -6.51 8.32 4.82
N GLU A 86 -7.70 8.77 5.22
CA GLU A 86 -7.91 10.02 5.94
C GLU A 86 -7.25 10.01 7.31
N GLN A 87 -7.34 8.91 8.06
CA GLN A 87 -6.64 8.77 9.34
C GLN A 87 -5.13 8.92 9.18
N LYS A 88 -4.53 8.27 8.16
CA LYS A 88 -3.09 8.39 7.86
C LYS A 88 -2.72 9.80 7.40
N LEU A 89 -3.58 10.45 6.64
CA LEU A 89 -3.39 11.84 6.22
C LEU A 89 -3.41 12.80 7.41
N VAL A 90 -4.37 12.64 8.32
CA VAL A 90 -4.48 13.42 9.56
C VAL A 90 -3.29 13.17 10.47
N GLU A 91 -2.81 11.93 10.58
CA GLU A 91 -1.59 11.57 11.31
C GLU A 91 -0.37 12.33 10.74
N PHE A 92 -0.24 12.35 9.42
CA PHE A 92 0.83 13.07 8.74
C PHE A 92 0.74 14.59 8.91
N MET A 93 -0.44 15.19 8.71
CA MET A 93 -0.64 16.65 8.85
C MET A 93 -0.39 17.14 10.28
N ASN A 94 -0.68 16.30 11.27
CA ASN A 94 -0.46 16.62 12.68
C ASN A 94 0.95 16.24 13.18
N LEU A 95 1.82 15.70 12.31
CA LEU A 95 3.19 15.39 12.66
C LEU A 95 3.94 16.68 12.99
N ARG A 96 4.43 16.76 14.24
CA ARG A 96 5.27 17.86 14.74
C ARG A 96 6.48 17.25 15.41
N GLN A 97 7.64 17.91 15.31
CA GLN A 97 8.87 17.42 15.94
C GLN A 97 8.69 17.21 17.46
N ARG A 98 8.10 18.19 18.17
CA ARG A 98 7.93 18.15 19.64
C ARG A 98 9.25 17.77 20.32
N ASN A 99 9.24 16.69 21.10
CA ASN A 99 10.39 16.20 21.86
C ASN A 99 11.26 15.20 21.05
N MET A 100 10.92 14.94 19.79
CA MET A 100 11.76 14.11 18.90
C MET A 100 13.01 14.88 18.50
N SER A 101 14.11 14.16 18.35
CA SER A 101 15.26 14.69 17.61
C SER A 101 14.90 14.95 16.15
N VAL A 102 15.66 15.83 15.49
CA VAL A 102 15.50 16.11 14.05
C VAL A 102 15.56 14.81 13.22
N LYS A 103 16.44 13.88 13.62
CA LYS A 103 16.59 12.58 12.95
C LYS A 103 15.35 11.72 13.09
N GLU A 104 14.78 11.59 14.28
CA GLU A 104 13.55 10.81 14.53
C GLU A 104 12.36 11.40 13.80
N TYR A 105 12.21 12.74 13.83
CA TYR A 105 11.16 13.43 13.08
C TYR A 105 11.29 13.17 11.58
N SER A 106 12.50 13.30 11.02
CA SER A 106 12.77 13.08 9.59
C SER A 106 12.44 11.64 9.15
N LEU A 107 12.79 10.64 9.97
CA LEU A 107 12.42 9.25 9.72
C LEU A 107 10.90 9.06 9.73
N LYS A 108 10.21 9.61 10.73
CA LYS A 108 8.75 9.50 10.83
C LYS A 108 8.02 10.24 9.71
N PHE A 109 8.52 11.40 9.30
CA PHE A 109 8.00 12.16 8.16
C PHE A 109 8.10 11.32 6.88
N THR A 110 9.26 10.71 6.63
CA THR A 110 9.49 9.86 5.45
C THR A 110 8.57 8.63 5.47
N GLN A 111 8.33 8.02 6.63
CA GLN A 111 7.43 6.87 6.76
C GLN A 111 5.96 7.24 6.48
N LEU A 112 5.52 8.42 6.90
CA LEU A 112 4.13 8.86 6.77
C LEU A 112 3.84 9.54 5.43
N SER A 113 4.84 10.12 4.77
CA SER A 113 4.65 10.83 3.49
C SER A 113 4.10 9.93 2.38
N LYS A 114 4.39 8.62 2.43
CA LYS A 114 3.87 7.62 1.47
C LYS A 114 2.34 7.53 1.44
N TYR A 115 1.66 7.92 2.51
CA TYR A 115 0.18 7.94 2.58
C TYR A 115 -0.43 9.25 2.09
N ALA A 116 0.39 10.27 1.84
CA ALA A 116 -0.04 11.61 1.44
C ALA A 116 0.73 12.13 0.21
N PRO A 117 0.72 11.40 -0.93
CA PRO A 117 1.55 11.70 -2.08
C PRO A 117 1.29 13.11 -2.68
N THR A 118 0.08 13.62 -2.54
CA THR A 118 -0.29 14.98 -2.99
C THR A 118 0.24 16.09 -2.08
N LEU A 119 0.49 15.81 -0.80
CA LEU A 119 1.06 16.77 0.15
C LEU A 119 2.59 16.68 0.21
N SER A 120 3.15 15.48 0.00
CA SER A 120 4.59 15.25 0.05
C SER A 120 5.36 15.80 -1.16
N ALA A 121 4.68 16.08 -2.29
CA ALA A 121 5.29 16.73 -3.45
C ALA A 121 5.53 18.23 -3.23
N ASN A 122 4.81 18.85 -2.29
CA ASN A 122 4.91 20.26 -1.94
C ASN A 122 5.82 20.47 -0.70
N SER A 123 7.01 19.86 -0.71
CA SER A 123 8.02 19.91 0.36
C SER A 123 8.48 21.32 0.76
N LEU A 124 8.00 22.38 0.10
CA LEU A 124 8.24 23.78 0.47
C LEU A 124 7.22 24.36 1.46
N ILE A 125 6.13 23.65 1.81
CA ILE A 125 5.05 24.21 2.65
C ILE A 125 4.97 23.57 4.06
N ILE A 126 5.63 22.42 4.30
CA ILE A 126 5.52 21.68 5.59
C ILE A 126 6.86 21.61 6.35
N CYS A 127 7.72 22.62 6.19
CA CYS A 127 8.73 22.93 7.19
C CYS A 127 8.24 24.11 8.04
N PRO A 128 7.39 23.88 9.08
CA PRO A 128 7.24 24.89 10.11
C PRO A 128 8.59 24.96 10.82
N HIS A 129 9.29 26.05 10.53
CA HIS A 129 10.56 26.53 11.05
C HIS A 129 11.25 25.69 12.14
N VAL A 130 12.52 25.39 11.86
CA VAL A 130 13.60 25.35 12.88
C VAL A 130 13.39 26.47 13.90
#